data_AF-A0A2E2WCM8-F1
#
_entry.id   AF-A0A2E2WCM8-F1
#
_cell.length_a   1.000
_cell.length_b   1.000
_cell.length_c   1.000
_cell.angle_alpha   90.00
_cell.angle_beta   90.00
_cell.angle_gamma   90.00
#
_symmetry.space_group_name_H-M   'P 1'
#
loop_
_entity.id
_entity.type
_entity.pdbx_description
1 polymer ?
#
loop_
_entity_poly.entity_id
_entity_poly.type
_entity_poly.pdbx_seq_one_letter_code
_entity_poly.pdbx_strand_id
1 'polypeptide(L)'
;DILYNIALKEGNTSKALAYRNAYITLTDSLSNVEVKARVAALETKYETAKKEKEIQHLTFESKLNDAKLAKSRNELLISTIGGVVIILILLLLFITKHKKVKAEREAQMLQVEALQKRFMELHKSPSELSVDLNMEDLNLKLHTHLTEREFETLKLCIAGKTNATIAKELFVTVSTVKFHLRNAYSKLGVNNRKEAFQYMLESI
;
A
#
# COMPACT_ATOMS: atom_id res chain seq x y z
N ASP A 1 -18.87 -93.76 -6.35
CA ASP A 1 -18.46 -94.62 -7.46
C ASP A 1 -19.41 -95.82 -7.59
N ILE A 2 -20.62 -95.58 -8.11
CA ILE A 2 -21.69 -96.59 -8.18
C ILE A 2 -21.50 -97.50 -9.41
N LEU A 3 -21.06 -96.93 -10.54
CA LEU A 3 -20.83 -97.66 -11.80
C LEU A 3 -19.65 -98.64 -11.72
N TYR A 4 -18.57 -98.28 -11.02
CA TYR A 4 -17.47 -99.21 -10.70
C TYR A 4 -17.95 -100.44 -9.93
N ASN A 5 -18.71 -100.20 -8.86
CA ASN A 5 -19.21 -101.26 -7.98
C ASN A 5 -20.25 -102.16 -8.68
N ILE A 6 -21.05 -101.61 -9.59
CA ILE A 6 -21.97 -102.39 -10.45
C ILE A 6 -21.18 -103.27 -11.42
N ALA A 7 -20.19 -102.71 -12.15
CA ALA A 7 -19.38 -103.46 -13.11
C ALA A 7 -18.52 -104.56 -12.46
N LEU A 8 -18.07 -104.36 -11.21
CA LEU A 8 -17.41 -105.39 -10.41
C LEU A 8 -18.34 -106.54 -10.04
N LYS A 9 -19.59 -106.26 -9.66
CA LYS A 9 -20.60 -107.28 -9.33
C LYS A 9 -21.03 -108.10 -10.55
N GLU A 10 -20.99 -107.52 -11.74
CA GLU A 10 -21.23 -108.20 -13.03
C GLU A 10 -20.02 -109.02 -13.51
N GLY A 11 -18.92 -109.06 -12.77
CA GLY A 11 -17.70 -109.81 -13.12
C GLY A 11 -16.88 -109.19 -14.26
N ASN A 12 -17.23 -108.00 -14.74
CA ASN A 12 -16.55 -107.33 -15.84
C ASN A 12 -15.47 -106.37 -15.31
N THR A 13 -14.33 -106.95 -14.94
CA THR A 13 -13.15 -106.23 -14.40
C THR A 13 -12.60 -105.15 -15.32
N SER A 14 -12.70 -105.34 -16.64
CA SER A 14 -12.26 -104.34 -17.62
C SER A 14 -13.11 -103.07 -17.56
N LYS A 15 -14.45 -103.22 -17.55
CA LYS A 15 -15.37 -102.08 -17.41
C LYS A 15 -15.22 -101.40 -16.05
N ALA A 16 -15.04 -102.17 -14.97
CA ALA A 16 -14.79 -101.61 -13.65
C ALA A 16 -13.52 -100.73 -13.64
N LEU A 17 -12.39 -101.24 -14.14
CA LEU A 17 -11.15 -100.46 -14.23
C LEU A 17 -11.33 -99.19 -15.08
N ALA A 18 -12.07 -99.28 -16.18
CA ALA A 18 -12.38 -98.13 -17.03
C ALA A 18 -13.21 -97.06 -16.29
N TYR A 19 -14.26 -97.44 -15.55
CA TYR A 19 -15.06 -96.50 -14.76
C TYR A 19 -14.27 -95.88 -13.61
N ARG A 20 -13.41 -96.66 -12.95
CA ARG A 20 -12.51 -96.17 -11.91
C ARG A 20 -11.54 -95.13 -12.45
N ASN A 21 -10.90 -95.41 -13.59
CA ASN A 21 -9.97 -94.49 -14.23
C ASN A 21 -10.67 -93.22 -14.70
N ALA A 22 -11.86 -93.34 -15.31
CA ALA A 22 -12.67 -92.19 -15.71
C ALA A 22 -13.06 -91.30 -14.52
N TYR A 23 -13.42 -91.90 -13.38
CA TYR A 23 -13.74 -91.18 -12.14
C TYR A 23 -12.52 -90.45 -11.57
N ILE A 24 -11.35 -91.11 -11.53
CA ILE A 24 -10.10 -90.49 -11.04
C ILE A 24 -9.70 -89.32 -11.95
N THR A 25 -9.68 -89.51 -13.27
CA THR A 25 -9.36 -88.44 -14.22
C THR A 25 -10.33 -87.26 -14.13
N LEU A 26 -11.62 -87.54 -13.96
CA LEU A 26 -12.63 -86.49 -13.78
C LEU A 26 -12.42 -85.73 -12.47
N THR A 27 -12.12 -86.44 -11.37
CA THR A 27 -11.91 -85.84 -10.04
C THR A 27 -10.65 -84.98 -10.00
N ASP A 28 -9.54 -85.47 -10.56
CA ASP A 28 -8.28 -84.73 -10.63
C ASP A 28 -8.41 -83.48 -11.50
N SER A 29 -9.11 -83.58 -12.63
CA SER A 29 -9.36 -82.44 -13.53
C SER A 29 -10.29 -81.40 -12.88
N LEU A 30 -11.35 -81.84 -12.22
CA LEU A 30 -12.29 -80.97 -11.51
C LEU A 30 -11.61 -80.22 -10.35
N SER A 31 -10.78 -80.91 -9.57
CA SER A 31 -10.00 -80.31 -8.48
C SER A 31 -9.03 -79.25 -8.98
N ASN A 32 -8.36 -79.49 -10.11
CA ASN A 32 -7.45 -78.51 -10.73
C ASN A 32 -8.18 -77.24 -11.20
N VAL A 33 -9.40 -77.38 -11.72
CA VAL A 33 -10.24 -76.23 -12.11
C VAL A 33 -10.67 -75.42 -10.90
N GLU A 34 -11.12 -76.07 -9.82
CA GLU A 34 -11.54 -75.39 -8.58
C GLU A 34 -10.40 -74.65 -7.90
N VAL A 35 -9.22 -75.29 -7.79
CA VAL A 35 -8.02 -74.66 -7.21
C VAL A 35 -7.60 -73.44 -8.03
N LYS A 36 -7.58 -73.53 -9.36
CA LYS A 36 -7.26 -72.39 -10.24
C LYS A 36 -8.26 -71.25 -10.07
N ALA A 37 -9.56 -71.55 -10.01
CA ALA A 37 -10.60 -70.55 -9.79
C ALA A 37 -10.45 -69.88 -8.42
N ARG A 38 -10.12 -70.64 -7.38
CA ARG A 38 -9.91 -70.12 -6.02
C ARG A 38 -8.66 -69.25 -5.92
N VAL A 39 -7.58 -69.62 -6.59
CA VAL A 39 -6.34 -68.80 -6.68
C VAL A 39 -6.62 -67.50 -7.41
N ALA A 40 -7.29 -67.54 -8.57
CA ALA A 40 -7.66 -66.33 -9.31
C ALA A 40 -8.59 -65.40 -8.51
N ALA A 41 -9.53 -65.97 -7.73
CA ALA A 41 -10.39 -65.21 -6.84
C ALA A 41 -9.61 -64.57 -5.68
N LEU A 42 -8.63 -65.28 -5.10
CA LEU A 42 -7.74 -64.77 -4.06
C LEU A 42 -6.86 -63.63 -4.58
N GLU A 43 -6.27 -63.77 -5.77
CA GLU A 43 -5.49 -62.72 -6.43
C GLU A 43 -6.34 -61.48 -6.70
N THR A 44 -7.54 -61.66 -7.25
CA THR A 44 -8.48 -60.55 -7.49
C THR A 44 -8.80 -59.83 -6.19
N LYS A 45 -9.13 -60.58 -5.13
CA LYS A 45 -9.46 -60.00 -3.82
C LYS A 45 -8.28 -59.24 -3.21
N TYR A 46 -7.06 -59.76 -3.35
CA TYR A 46 -5.85 -59.11 -2.89
C TYR A 46 -5.60 -57.79 -3.63
N GLU A 47 -5.69 -57.81 -4.97
CA GLU A 47 -5.51 -56.62 -5.80
C GLU A 47 -6.60 -55.57 -5.56
N THR A 48 -7.86 -55.98 -5.40
CA THR A 48 -8.95 -55.08 -5.02
C THR A 48 -8.69 -54.45 -3.66
N ALA A 49 -8.30 -55.23 -2.65
CA ALA A 49 -7.99 -54.70 -1.31
C ALA A 49 -6.81 -53.72 -1.33
N LYS A 50 -5.78 -54.00 -2.15
CA LYS A 50 -4.62 -53.11 -2.33
C LYS A 50 -5.04 -51.78 -2.96
N LYS A 51 -5.81 -51.82 -4.06
CA LYS A 51 -6.32 -50.62 -4.74
C LYS A 51 -7.27 -49.82 -3.84
N GLU A 52 -8.12 -50.48 -3.08
CA GLU A 52 -9.03 -49.82 -2.13
C GLU A 52 -8.25 -49.05 -1.05
N LYS A 53 -7.19 -49.65 -0.50
CA LYS A 53 -6.30 -48.98 0.46
C LYS A 53 -5.61 -47.76 -0.16
N GLU A 54 -5.18 -47.87 -1.41
CA GLU A 54 -4.56 -46.76 -2.15
C GLU A 54 -5.57 -45.62 -2.40
N ILE A 55 -6.80 -45.93 -2.82
CA ILE A 55 -7.88 -44.94 -2.96
C ILE A 55 -8.16 -44.25 -1.63
N GLN A 56 -8.22 -44.99 -0.53
CA GLN A 56 -8.42 -44.41 0.81
C GLN A 56 -7.27 -43.47 1.20
N HIS A 57 -6.03 -43.86 0.92
CA HIS A 57 -4.88 -43.01 1.16
C HIS A 57 -4.95 -41.71 0.32
N LEU A 58 -5.15 -41.84 -0.99
CA LEU A 58 -5.23 -40.70 -1.91
C LEU A 58 -6.40 -39.76 -1.56
N THR A 59 -7.55 -40.30 -1.18
CA THR A 59 -8.69 -39.48 -0.75
C THR A 59 -8.43 -38.77 0.58
N PHE A 60 -7.71 -39.39 1.51
CA PHE A 60 -7.26 -38.73 2.73
C PHE A 60 -6.26 -37.60 2.44
N GLU A 61 -5.26 -37.85 1.60
CA GLU A 61 -4.29 -36.83 1.17
C GLU A 61 -4.97 -35.67 0.45
N SER A 62 -5.92 -35.95 -0.45
CA SER A 62 -6.71 -34.92 -1.14
C SER A 62 -7.47 -34.06 -0.12
N LYS A 63 -8.19 -34.68 0.82
CA LYS A 63 -8.92 -33.94 1.87
C LYS A 63 -7.99 -33.09 2.73
N LEU A 64 -6.80 -33.62 3.06
CA LEU A 64 -5.80 -32.88 3.83
C LEU A 64 -5.29 -31.67 3.05
N ASN A 65 -5.03 -31.83 1.75
CA ASN A 65 -4.61 -30.74 0.88
C ASN A 65 -5.71 -29.68 0.72
N ASP A 66 -6.96 -30.10 0.55
CA ASP A 66 -8.12 -29.19 0.48
C ASP A 66 -8.28 -28.40 1.79
N ALA A 67 -8.12 -29.05 2.95
CA ALA A 67 -8.16 -28.38 4.25
C ALA A 67 -7.00 -27.37 4.43
N LYS A 68 -5.78 -27.73 4.00
CA LYS A 68 -4.62 -26.81 4.02
C LYS A 68 -4.83 -25.61 3.10
N LEU A 69 -5.36 -25.85 1.89
CA LEU A 69 -5.70 -24.80 0.93
C LEU A 69 -6.77 -23.86 1.50
N ALA A 70 -7.83 -24.40 2.11
CA ALA A 70 -8.88 -23.60 2.76
C ALA A 70 -8.31 -22.74 3.91
N LYS A 71 -7.43 -23.32 4.74
CA LYS A 71 -6.75 -22.58 5.81
C LYS A 71 -5.89 -21.43 5.25
N SER A 72 -5.07 -21.69 4.24
CA SER A 72 -4.22 -20.67 3.61
C SER A 72 -5.05 -19.55 2.97
N ARG A 73 -6.17 -19.88 2.30
CA ARG A 73 -7.11 -18.87 1.77
C ARG A 73 -7.69 -17.99 2.87
N ASN A 74 -8.07 -18.56 4.00
CA ASN A 74 -8.61 -17.79 5.13
C ASN A 74 -7.56 -16.88 5.76
N GLU A 75 -6.32 -17.34 5.92
CA GLU A 75 -5.20 -16.51 6.40
C GLU A 75 -4.93 -15.33 5.45
N LEU A 76 -4.95 -15.56 4.14
CA LEU A 76 -4.83 -14.50 3.14
C LEU A 76 -6.01 -13.50 3.21
N LEU A 77 -7.24 -13.99 3.36
CA LEU A 77 -8.41 -13.12 3.50
C LEU A 77 -8.34 -12.26 4.77
N ILE A 78 -7.96 -12.84 5.91
CA ILE A 78 -7.83 -12.10 7.17
C ILE A 78 -6.75 -11.02 7.04
N SER A 79 -5.59 -11.35 6.47
CA SER A 79 -4.50 -10.37 6.28
C SER A 79 -4.88 -9.24 5.31
N THR A 80 -5.58 -9.54 4.22
CA THR A 80 -6.04 -8.51 3.26
C THR A 80 -7.10 -7.59 3.87
N ILE A 81 -8.09 -8.14 4.59
CA ILE A 81 -9.09 -7.33 5.32
C ILE A 81 -8.40 -6.44 6.35
N GLY A 82 -7.46 -6.98 7.13
CA GLY A 82 -6.69 -6.20 8.10
C GLY A 82 -5.95 -5.03 7.46
N GLY A 83 -5.29 -5.26 6.32
CA GLY A 83 -4.63 -4.21 5.53
C GLY A 83 -5.59 -3.12 5.06
N VAL A 84 -6.76 -3.50 4.52
CA VAL A 84 -7.79 -2.55 4.09
C VAL A 84 -8.30 -1.71 5.26
N VAL A 85 -8.56 -2.32 6.42
CA VAL A 85 -9.02 -1.61 7.62
C VAL A 85 -7.97 -0.60 8.09
N ILE A 86 -6.68 -0.96 8.10
CA ILE A 86 -5.60 -0.03 8.45
C ILE A 86 -5.56 1.15 7.49
N ILE A 87 -5.67 0.90 6.18
CA ILE A 87 -5.69 1.96 5.17
C ILE A 87 -6.89 2.88 5.40
N LEU A 88 -8.07 2.34 5.67
CA LEU A 88 -9.27 3.13 5.96
C LEU A 88 -9.11 3.99 7.22
N ILE A 89 -8.50 3.45 8.28
CA ILE A 89 -8.20 4.20 9.50
C ILE A 89 -7.25 5.36 9.19
N LEU A 90 -6.16 5.10 8.46
CA LEU A 90 -5.21 6.14 8.07
C LEU A 90 -5.86 7.22 7.20
N LEU A 91 -6.72 6.82 6.27
CA LEU A 91 -7.46 7.73 5.40
C LEU A 91 -8.44 8.60 6.20
N LEU A 92 -9.14 8.01 7.17
CA LEU A 92 -10.01 8.74 8.09
C LEU A 92 -9.22 9.76 8.91
N LEU A 93 -8.10 9.35 9.51
CA LEU A 93 -7.20 10.24 10.26
C LEU A 93 -6.66 11.38 9.38
N PHE A 94 -6.33 11.08 8.12
CA PHE A 94 -5.89 12.07 7.16
C PHE A 94 -6.99 13.11 6.89
N ILE A 95 -8.23 12.68 6.64
CA ILE A 95 -9.37 13.57 6.40
C ILE A 95 -9.63 14.47 7.62
N THR A 96 -9.69 13.90 8.83
CA THR A 96 -9.98 14.69 10.04
C THR A 96 -8.88 15.71 10.32
N LYS A 97 -7.61 15.31 10.18
CA LYS A 97 -6.46 16.23 10.29
C LYS A 97 -6.54 17.34 9.24
N HIS A 98 -6.82 17.00 7.98
CA HIS A 98 -6.88 17.98 6.91
C HIS A 98 -8.05 18.97 7.10
N LYS A 99 -9.20 18.50 7.56
CA LYS A 99 -10.35 19.37 7.92
C LYS A 99 -10.00 20.31 9.08
N LYS A 100 -9.35 19.80 10.14
CA LYS A 100 -8.94 20.60 11.30
C LYS A 100 -7.96 21.72 10.91
N VAL A 101 -6.90 21.38 10.16
CA VAL A 101 -5.91 22.35 9.70
C VAL A 101 -6.56 23.43 8.81
N LYS A 102 -7.53 23.04 7.97
CA LYS A 102 -8.26 24.02 7.15
C LYS A 102 -9.06 25.00 8.01
N ALA A 103 -9.80 24.50 9.01
CA ALA A 103 -10.57 25.35 9.92
C ALA A 103 -9.66 26.30 10.73
N GLU A 104 -8.51 25.81 11.20
CA GLU A 104 -7.52 26.63 11.92
C GLU A 104 -6.98 27.77 11.03
N ARG A 105 -6.69 27.50 9.75
CA ARG A 105 -6.24 28.52 8.80
C ARG A 105 -7.32 29.56 8.50
N GLU A 106 -8.57 29.13 8.33
CA GLU A 106 -9.71 30.04 8.12
C GLU A 106 -9.89 30.96 9.34
N ALA A 107 -9.82 30.42 10.56
CA ALA A 107 -9.87 31.21 11.78
C ALA A 107 -8.71 32.21 11.88
N GLN A 108 -7.49 31.80 11.52
CA GLN A 108 -6.33 32.70 11.48
C GLN A 108 -6.50 33.83 10.45
N MET A 109 -7.03 33.54 9.25
CA MET A 109 -7.28 34.55 8.23
C MET A 109 -8.31 35.58 8.68
N LEU A 110 -9.39 35.14 9.33
CA LEU A 110 -10.40 36.04 9.91
C LEU A 110 -9.81 36.94 11.00
N GLN A 111 -8.92 36.40 11.85
CA GLN A 111 -8.22 37.22 12.84
C GLN A 111 -7.33 38.28 12.19
N VAL A 112 -6.58 37.92 11.14
CA VAL A 112 -5.73 38.87 10.39
C VAL A 112 -6.59 39.96 9.74
N GLU A 113 -7.71 39.61 9.12
CA GLU A 113 -8.63 40.58 8.52
C GLU A 113 -9.23 41.51 9.58
N ALA A 114 -9.66 40.97 10.72
CA ALA A 114 -10.18 41.78 11.83
C ALA A 114 -9.13 42.74 12.39
N LEU A 115 -7.88 42.29 12.53
CA LEU A 115 -6.75 43.14 12.92
C LEU A 115 -6.48 44.23 11.89
N GLN A 116 -6.53 43.92 10.58
CA GLN A 116 -6.38 44.91 9.52
C GLN A 116 -7.48 45.96 9.56
N LYS A 117 -8.76 45.56 9.70
CA LYS A 117 -9.88 46.49 9.84
C LYS A 117 -9.71 47.40 11.05
N ARG A 118 -9.36 46.83 12.21
CA ARG A 118 -9.14 47.60 13.44
C ARG A 118 -7.97 48.57 13.30
N PHE A 119 -6.89 48.18 12.61
CA PHE A 119 -5.76 49.07 12.32
C PHE A 119 -6.19 50.24 11.42
N MET A 120 -7.02 49.97 10.42
CA MET A 120 -7.56 50.93 9.46
C MET A 120 -8.60 51.88 10.07
N GLU A 121 -9.32 51.42 11.10
CA GLU A 121 -10.20 52.26 11.94
C GLU A 121 -9.39 53.16 12.90
N LEU A 122 -8.31 52.65 13.50
CA LEU A 122 -7.43 53.44 14.37
C LEU A 122 -6.63 54.50 13.61
N HIS A 123 -6.25 54.21 12.36
CA HIS A 123 -5.44 55.09 11.53
C HIS A 123 -6.24 55.44 10.27
N LYS A 124 -6.99 56.54 10.30
CA LYS A 124 -7.67 57.12 9.11
C LYS A 124 -6.68 57.13 7.93
N SER A 125 -6.93 56.28 6.93
CA SER A 125 -6.21 56.18 5.65
C SER A 125 -4.68 55.93 5.76
N PRO A 126 -4.15 54.80 5.22
CA PRO A 126 -2.72 54.53 5.10
C PRO A 126 -1.90 55.57 4.31
N SER A 127 -2.57 56.56 3.71
CA SER A 127 -1.93 57.68 3.01
C SER A 127 -1.20 58.67 3.94
N GLU A 128 -1.45 58.64 5.25
CA GLU A 128 -0.79 59.55 6.21
C GLU A 128 0.38 58.92 6.97
N LEU A 129 0.64 57.61 6.82
CA LEU A 129 1.92 57.02 7.23
C LEU A 129 2.98 57.23 6.14
N SER A 130 3.05 58.45 5.59
CA SER A 130 4.25 58.91 4.92
C SER A 130 5.28 59.09 6.01
N VAL A 131 6.00 58.00 6.31
CA VAL A 131 7.28 58.15 6.96
C VAL A 131 8.07 59.07 6.05
N ASP A 132 8.33 60.29 6.52
CA ASP A 132 9.16 61.28 5.83
C ASP A 132 10.61 60.83 5.93
N LEU A 133 10.90 59.68 5.31
CA LEU A 133 12.24 59.17 5.15
C LEU A 133 12.92 60.12 4.17
N ASN A 134 13.78 60.94 4.73
CA ASN A 134 14.73 61.73 3.99
C ASN A 134 15.99 60.89 3.76
N MET A 135 16.44 60.84 2.52
CA MET A 135 17.68 60.13 2.16
C MET A 135 18.88 60.72 2.88
N GLU A 136 18.92 62.04 3.06
CA GLU A 136 20.05 62.73 3.65
C GLU A 136 20.23 62.32 5.12
N ASP A 137 19.15 62.33 5.89
CA ASP A 137 19.15 61.93 7.30
C ASP A 137 19.55 60.46 7.50
N LEU A 138 19.16 59.61 6.56
CA LEU A 138 19.55 58.20 6.57
C LEU A 138 21.04 58.04 6.21
N ASN A 139 21.52 58.74 5.18
CA ASN A 139 22.91 58.68 4.76
C ASN A 139 23.87 59.20 5.84
N LEU A 140 23.46 60.18 6.65
CA LEU A 140 24.23 60.66 7.81
C LEU A 140 24.51 59.56 8.85
N LYS A 141 23.64 58.55 8.95
CA LYS A 141 23.78 57.43 9.88
C LYS A 141 24.56 56.25 9.29
N LEU A 142 24.89 56.28 7.99
CA LEU A 142 25.50 55.17 7.27
C LEU A 142 26.98 55.44 6.95
N HIS A 143 27.81 54.40 7.10
CA HIS A 143 29.21 54.46 6.64
C HIS A 143 29.34 54.53 5.11
N THR A 144 28.32 54.08 4.38
CA THR A 144 28.29 54.13 2.92
C THR A 144 26.92 54.61 2.47
N HIS A 145 26.89 55.72 1.75
CA HIS A 145 25.63 56.34 1.33
C HIS A 145 24.85 55.45 0.34
N LEU A 146 23.54 55.42 0.54
CA LEU A 146 22.59 54.90 -0.44
C LEU A 146 22.53 55.84 -1.65
N THR A 147 22.44 55.22 -2.82
CA THR A 147 22.11 55.93 -4.06
C THR A 147 20.61 56.23 -4.12
N GLU A 148 20.21 57.16 -4.99
CA GLU A 148 18.80 57.46 -5.29
C GLU A 148 17.98 56.22 -5.57
N ARG A 149 18.47 55.35 -6.47
CA ARG A 149 17.73 54.14 -6.85
C ARG A 149 17.67 53.09 -5.75
N GLU A 150 18.72 52.94 -4.95
CA GLU A 150 18.70 52.05 -3.79
C GLU A 150 17.68 52.52 -2.75
N PHE A 151 17.67 53.81 -2.43
CA PHE A 151 16.74 54.40 -1.47
C PHE A 151 15.29 54.34 -1.96
N GLU A 152 15.04 54.70 -3.22
CA GLU A 152 13.70 54.65 -3.82
C GLU A 152 13.16 53.21 -3.81
N THR A 153 13.98 52.24 -4.20
CA THR A 153 13.64 50.81 -4.15
C THR A 153 13.37 50.35 -2.71
N LEU A 154 14.18 50.78 -1.76
CA LEU A 154 14.05 50.47 -0.33
C LEU A 154 12.76 51.05 0.26
N LYS A 155 12.43 52.32 -0.07
CA LYS A 155 11.21 53.00 0.38
C LYS A 155 9.95 52.24 -0.07
N LEU A 156 9.88 51.85 -1.33
CA LEU A 156 8.75 51.05 -1.84
C LEU A 156 8.69 49.65 -1.22
N CYS A 157 9.85 49.05 -0.92
CA CYS A 157 9.94 47.78 -0.22
C CYS A 157 9.37 47.86 1.21
N ILE A 158 9.68 48.93 1.94
CA ILE A 158 9.18 49.14 3.31
C ILE A 158 7.70 49.48 3.31
N ALA A 159 7.21 50.16 2.27
CA ALA A 159 5.77 50.35 2.02
C ALA A 159 5.01 49.05 1.66
N GLY A 160 5.64 47.87 1.78
CA GLY A 160 4.99 46.58 1.59
C GLY A 160 4.86 46.10 0.15
N LYS A 161 5.42 46.84 -0.84
CA LYS A 161 5.27 46.47 -2.25
C LYS A 161 6.11 45.25 -2.62
N THR A 162 5.56 44.36 -3.45
CA THR A 162 6.31 43.19 -3.95
C THR A 162 7.39 43.64 -4.94
N ASN A 163 8.46 42.85 -5.12
CA ASN A 163 9.51 43.20 -6.10
C ASN A 163 8.95 43.35 -7.53
N ALA A 164 7.87 42.64 -7.86
CA ALA A 164 7.19 42.78 -9.15
C ALA A 164 6.45 44.12 -9.27
N THR A 165 5.80 44.58 -8.19
CA THR A 165 5.15 45.89 -8.14
C THR A 165 6.19 47.01 -8.23
N ILE A 166 7.27 46.91 -7.46
CA ILE A 166 8.38 47.88 -7.48
C ILE A 166 9.00 47.96 -8.88
N ALA A 167 9.24 46.82 -9.52
CA ALA A 167 9.79 46.77 -10.87
C ALA A 167 8.92 47.53 -11.88
N LYS A 168 7.59 47.38 -11.77
CA LYS A 168 6.63 48.12 -12.61
C LYS A 168 6.66 49.62 -12.34
N GLU A 169 6.69 50.03 -11.08
CA GLU A 169 6.67 51.45 -10.70
C GLU A 169 7.96 52.18 -11.07
N LEU A 170 9.10 51.50 -10.95
CA LEU A 170 10.40 52.07 -11.27
C LEU A 170 10.81 51.84 -12.73
N PHE A 171 9.97 51.21 -13.55
CA PHE A 171 10.24 50.87 -14.96
C PHE A 171 11.54 50.07 -15.15
N VAL A 172 11.78 49.09 -14.28
CA VAL A 172 12.96 48.20 -14.32
C VAL A 172 12.55 46.74 -14.23
N THR A 173 13.52 45.82 -14.37
CA THR A 173 13.26 44.38 -14.20
C THR A 173 13.26 43.98 -12.72
N VAL A 174 12.64 42.84 -12.40
CA VAL A 174 12.65 42.27 -11.03
C VAL A 174 14.07 41.93 -10.58
N SER A 175 14.97 41.54 -11.48
CA SER A 175 16.38 41.31 -11.14
C SER A 175 17.10 42.61 -10.78
N THR A 176 16.80 43.72 -11.47
CA THR A 176 17.30 45.06 -11.12
C THR A 176 16.83 45.49 -9.73
N VAL A 177 15.56 45.26 -9.38
CA VAL A 177 15.04 45.51 -8.02
C VAL A 177 15.80 44.69 -6.98
N LYS A 178 16.00 43.38 -7.23
CA LYS A 178 16.79 42.52 -6.33
C LYS A 178 18.22 43.01 -6.16
N PHE A 179 18.83 43.50 -7.24
CA PHE A 179 20.18 44.06 -7.21
C PHE A 179 20.24 45.32 -6.34
N HIS A 180 19.35 46.30 -6.54
CA HIS A 180 19.30 47.51 -5.72
C HIS A 180 19.01 47.20 -4.25
N LEU A 181 18.06 46.29 -3.95
CA LEU A 181 17.78 45.89 -2.58
C LEU A 181 18.98 45.21 -1.91
N ARG A 182 19.70 44.33 -2.63
CA ARG A 182 20.89 43.68 -2.09
C ARG A 182 21.97 44.70 -1.72
N ASN A 183 22.22 45.69 -2.59
CA ASN A 183 23.21 46.72 -2.30
C ASN A 183 22.76 47.63 -1.16
N ALA A 184 21.48 48.01 -1.12
CA ALA A 184 20.91 48.77 -0.02
C ALA A 184 21.06 48.02 1.31
N TYR A 185 20.70 46.74 1.34
CA TYR A 185 20.84 45.89 2.54
C TYR A 185 22.28 45.80 3.02
N SER A 186 23.23 45.63 2.10
CA SER A 186 24.66 45.63 2.42
C SER A 186 25.12 46.96 3.04
N LYS A 187 24.60 48.10 2.58
CA LYS A 187 24.94 49.43 3.11
C LYS A 187 24.31 49.70 4.48
N LEU A 188 23.10 49.18 4.71
CA LEU A 188 22.41 49.24 5.99
C LEU A 188 22.94 48.23 7.03
N GLY A 189 23.73 47.24 6.60
CA GLY A 189 24.19 46.16 7.48
C GLY A 189 23.11 45.12 7.83
N VAL A 190 22.08 44.99 7.01
CA VAL A 190 20.95 44.05 7.21
C VAL A 190 20.98 42.93 6.18
N ASN A 191 20.37 41.79 6.50
CA ASN A 191 20.44 40.61 5.63
C ASN A 191 19.14 40.32 4.88
N ASN A 192 18.01 40.86 5.35
CA ASN A 192 16.71 40.54 4.80
C ASN A 192 15.72 41.70 4.91
N ARG A 193 14.60 41.55 4.19
CA ARG A 193 13.53 42.56 4.12
C ARG A 193 12.93 42.91 5.47
N LYS A 194 12.86 41.95 6.40
CA LYS A 194 12.31 42.18 7.75
C LYS A 194 13.27 43.03 8.59
N GLU A 195 14.56 42.71 8.55
CA GLU A 195 15.61 43.52 9.20
C GLU A 195 15.68 44.93 8.63
N ALA A 196 15.62 45.07 7.30
CA ALA A 196 15.58 46.39 6.66
C ALA A 196 14.36 47.23 7.09
N PHE A 197 13.20 46.58 7.25
CA PHE A 197 12.00 47.23 7.75
C PHE A 197 12.17 47.70 9.20
N GLN A 198 12.75 46.86 10.07
CA GLN A 198 13.02 47.23 11.48
C GLN A 198 14.02 48.37 11.59
N TYR A 199 15.16 48.27 10.89
CA TYR A 199 16.18 49.33 10.87
C TYR A 199 15.59 50.68 10.48
N MET A 200 14.69 50.67 9.49
CA MET A 200 14.09 51.90 8.98
C MET A 200 12.99 52.43 9.89
N LEU A 201 12.35 51.61 10.72
CA LEU A 201 11.47 52.09 11.78
C LEU A 201 12.24 52.72 12.94
N GLU A 202 13.40 52.18 13.29
CA GLU A 202 14.29 52.71 14.34
C GLU A 202 15.01 54.00 13.90
N SER A 203 15.11 54.24 12.60
CA SER A 203 15.81 55.39 12.02
C SER A 203 14.95 56.65 11.88
N ILE A 204 13.63 56.54 12.14
CA ILE A 204 12.63 57.62 12.21
C ILE A 204 12.66 58.24 13.60
#